data_AF-W7SIA6-F1
#
_entry.id   AF-W7SIA6-F1
#
_cell.length_a   1.000
_cell.length_b   1.000
_cell.length_c   1.000
_cell.angle_alpha   90.00
_cell.angle_beta   90.00
_cell.angle_gamma   90.00
#
_symmetry.space_group_name_H-M   'P 1'
#
loop_
_entity.id
_entity.type
_entity.pdbx_description
1 polymer ?
#
loop_
_entity_poly.entity_id
_entity_poly.type
_entity_poly.pdbx_seq_one_letter_code
_entity_poly.pdbx_strand_id
1 'polypeptide(L)'
;MGNLVKVNKPDADADKLAERIGGESRMKFENDPAGKEYDTITDRYVAETKPANFTLNKDWRRQAKAVFDMAVKTGRTPYFHFEGPPGPGVLEALKRYAERYAIEPVIDLEPLG
;
A
#
# COMPACT_ATOMS: atom_id res chain seq x y z
N MET A 1 8.65 11.82 -11.68
CA MET A 1 7.42 11.83 -10.84
C MET A 1 7.40 13.16 -10.09
N GLY A 2 6.22 13.74 -9.87
CA GLY A 2 6.10 15.03 -9.18
C GLY A 2 6.35 14.91 -7.68
N ASN A 3 6.14 16.01 -6.95
CA ASN A 3 6.29 16.01 -5.50
C ASN A 3 5.24 15.09 -4.83
N LEU A 4 5.52 14.68 -3.60
CA LEU A 4 4.50 14.06 -2.75
C LEU A 4 3.59 15.15 -2.19
N VAL A 5 2.29 14.90 -2.23
CA VAL A 5 1.27 15.84 -1.75
C VAL A 5 0.44 15.14 -0.68
N LYS A 6 0.35 15.76 0.49
CA LYS A 6 -0.50 15.29 1.59
C LYS A 6 -1.97 15.42 1.21
N VAL A 7 -2.78 14.40 1.51
CA VAL A 7 -4.24 14.47 1.38
C VAL A 7 -4.84 14.90 2.71
N ASN A 8 -5.74 15.88 2.67
CA ASN A 8 -6.33 16.52 3.85
C ASN A 8 -7.48 15.73 4.50
N LYS A 9 -7.57 14.42 4.24
CA LYS A 9 -8.56 13.54 4.87
C LYS A 9 -7.88 12.81 6.04
N PRO A 10 -8.39 12.85 7.27
CA PRO A 10 -7.84 12.06 8.37
C PRO A 10 -7.99 10.56 8.13
N ASP A 11 -6.95 9.80 8.44
CA ASP A 11 -6.93 8.34 8.42
C ASP A 11 -5.94 7.86 9.49
N ALA A 12 -6.47 7.32 10.58
CA ALA A 12 -5.68 6.96 11.76
C ALA A 12 -4.80 5.73 11.51
N ASP A 13 -5.26 4.78 10.69
CA ASP A 13 -4.49 3.56 10.40
C ASP A 13 -3.33 3.89 9.46
N ALA A 14 -3.54 4.81 8.51
CA ALA A 14 -2.48 5.37 7.69
C ALA A 14 -1.43 6.11 8.53
N ASP A 15 -1.87 6.89 9.53
CA ASP A 15 -0.97 7.61 10.44
C ASP A 15 -0.15 6.63 11.31
N LYS A 16 -0.77 5.59 11.88
CA LYS A 16 -0.09 4.54 12.64
C LYS A 16 0.89 3.74 11.78
N LEU A 17 0.49 3.40 10.54
CA LEU A 17 1.38 2.69 9.62
C LEU A 17 2.62 3.54 9.33
N ALA A 18 2.45 4.84 9.06
CA ALA A 18 3.55 5.77 8.84
C ALA A 18 4.50 5.87 10.05
N GLU A 19 3.97 5.86 11.26
CA GLU A 19 4.78 5.80 12.48
C GLU A 19 5.60 4.51 12.55
N ARG A 20 4.97 3.35 12.27
CA ARG A 20 5.64 2.04 12.31
C ARG A 20 6.78 1.92 11.30
N ILE A 21 6.54 2.30 10.04
CA ILE A 21 7.50 2.04 8.95
C ILE A 21 8.39 3.25 8.62
N GLY A 22 8.23 4.36 9.35
CA GLY A 22 9.03 5.58 9.19
C GLY A 22 8.75 6.31 7.88
N GLY A 23 7.53 6.83 7.71
CA GLY A 23 7.09 7.51 6.49
C GLY A 23 6.13 8.67 6.70
N GLU A 24 5.56 9.10 5.59
CA GLU A 24 4.48 10.07 5.56
C GLU A 24 3.17 9.37 5.19
N SER A 25 2.15 9.55 6.03
CA SER A 25 0.82 9.01 5.78
C SER A 25 0.05 9.78 4.72
N ARG A 26 -0.96 9.17 4.09
CA ARG A 26 -1.98 9.87 3.28
C ARG A 26 -1.36 10.72 2.16
N MET A 27 -0.51 10.09 1.36
CA MET A 27 0.26 10.77 0.33
C MET A 27 -0.24 10.39 -1.06
N LYS A 28 -0.20 11.35 -1.97
CA LYS A 28 -0.36 11.12 -3.41
C LYS A 28 0.86 11.65 -4.17
N PHE A 29 1.15 11.08 -5.33
CA PHE A 29 2.13 11.66 -6.24
C PHE A 29 1.45 12.72 -7.11
N GLU A 30 1.98 13.94 -7.12
CA GLU A 30 1.40 15.09 -7.83
C GLU A 30 1.11 14.80 -9.31
N ASN A 31 2.02 14.08 -9.97
CA ASN A 31 1.91 13.73 -11.39
C ASN A 31 1.36 12.31 -11.63
N ASP A 32 0.74 11.67 -10.64
CA ASP A 32 0.01 10.43 -10.88
C ASP A 32 -1.32 10.75 -11.58
N PRO A 33 -1.52 10.35 -12.86
CA PRO A 33 -2.75 10.64 -13.59
C PRO A 33 -3.98 9.96 -12.96
N ALA A 34 -3.78 8.91 -12.16
CA ALA A 34 -4.87 8.28 -11.41
C ALA A 34 -5.23 9.06 -10.14
N GLY A 35 -4.36 9.98 -9.70
CA GLY A 35 -4.52 10.75 -8.46
C GLY A 35 -4.67 9.86 -7.23
N LYS A 36 -4.10 8.65 -7.24
CA LYS A 36 -4.30 7.68 -6.17
C LYS A 36 -3.61 8.18 -4.90
N GLU A 37 -4.36 8.13 -3.81
CA GLU A 37 -3.84 8.22 -2.45
C GLU A 37 -3.30 6.85 -2.01
N TYR A 38 -2.17 6.89 -1.31
CA TYR A 38 -1.52 5.77 -0.66
C TYR A 38 -1.50 6.04 0.84
N ASP A 39 -1.73 5.00 1.63
CA ASP A 39 -1.84 5.12 3.08
C ASP A 39 -0.52 5.58 3.69
N THR A 40 0.62 5.09 3.19
CA THR A 40 1.94 5.56 3.63
C THR A 40 2.98 5.48 2.51
N ILE A 41 3.85 6.49 2.42
CA ILE A 41 5.02 6.48 1.55
C ILE A 41 6.27 6.73 2.40
N THR A 42 7.31 5.92 2.19
CA THR A 42 8.64 6.11 2.77
C THR A 42 9.68 6.21 1.65
N ASP A 43 10.96 6.38 1.97
CA ASP A 43 12.03 6.23 0.99
C ASP A 43 12.11 4.82 0.40
N ARG A 44 11.62 3.81 1.12
CA ARG A 44 11.69 2.40 0.74
C ARG A 44 10.36 1.84 0.25
N TYR A 45 9.23 2.38 0.71
CA TYR A 45 7.94 1.71 0.58
C TYR A 45 6.88 2.60 -0.06
N VAL A 46 6.03 1.97 -0.86
CA VAL A 46 4.68 2.44 -1.15
C VAL A 46 3.73 1.48 -0.45
N ALA A 47 2.98 1.98 0.52
CA ALA A 47 2.31 1.14 1.50
C ALA A 47 0.80 1.38 1.57
N GLU A 48 0.07 0.30 1.85
CA GLU A 48 -1.37 0.30 2.16
C GLU A 48 -1.62 -0.49 3.44
N THR A 49 -2.61 -0.06 4.22
CA THR A 49 -3.16 -0.76 5.38
C THR A 49 -4.59 -1.23 5.09
N LYS A 50 -4.95 -2.40 5.61
CA LYS A 50 -6.29 -2.99 5.50
C LYS A 50 -6.66 -3.69 6.81
N PRO A 51 -7.96 -3.85 7.13
CA PRO A 51 -8.38 -4.57 8.33
C PRO A 51 -8.07 -6.07 8.25
N ALA A 52 -8.11 -6.75 9.39
CA ALA A 52 -8.13 -8.21 9.45
C ALA A 52 -9.34 -8.79 8.71
N ASN A 53 -9.25 -10.04 8.24
CA ASN A 53 -10.29 -10.71 7.44
C ASN A 53 -10.70 -9.93 6.17
N PHE A 54 -9.84 -9.03 5.67
CA PHE A 54 -10.11 -8.26 4.48
C PHE A 54 -10.50 -9.16 3.30
N THR A 55 -11.64 -8.89 2.68
CA THR A 55 -12.16 -9.72 1.60
C THR A 55 -11.75 -9.19 0.23
N LEU A 56 -11.18 -10.08 -0.58
CA LEU A 56 -10.75 -9.79 -1.93
C LEU A 56 -11.92 -9.28 -2.80
N ASN A 57 -11.79 -8.07 -3.34
CA ASN A 57 -12.77 -7.47 -4.25
C ASN A 57 -12.11 -6.75 -5.43
N LYS A 58 -12.91 -6.32 -6.42
CA LYS A 58 -12.42 -5.69 -7.65
C LYS A 58 -11.67 -4.39 -7.38
N ASP A 59 -12.14 -3.59 -6.42
CA ASP A 59 -11.52 -2.31 -6.09
C ASP A 59 -10.17 -2.49 -5.42
N TRP A 60 -10.05 -3.46 -4.53
CA TRP A 60 -8.76 -3.81 -3.93
C TRP A 60 -7.76 -4.29 -4.97
N ARG A 61 -8.17 -5.11 -5.95
CA ARG A 61 -7.26 -5.52 -7.03
C ARG A 61 -6.72 -4.32 -7.82
N ARG A 62 -7.55 -3.28 -8.00
CA ARG A 62 -7.12 -2.01 -8.61
C ARG A 62 -6.14 -1.26 -7.70
N GLN A 63 -6.39 -1.22 -6.39
CA GLN A 63 -5.49 -0.60 -5.41
C GLN A 63 -4.14 -1.32 -5.35
N ALA A 64 -4.14 -2.64 -5.17
CA ALA A 64 -2.93 -3.46 -5.15
C ALA A 64 -2.11 -3.27 -6.43
N LYS A 65 -2.75 -3.35 -7.61
CA LYS A 65 -2.07 -3.08 -8.89
C LYS A 65 -1.38 -1.70 -8.87
N ALA A 66 -2.07 -0.67 -8.40
CA ALA A 66 -1.52 0.68 -8.40
C ALA A 66 -0.34 0.84 -7.42
N VAL A 67 -0.36 0.16 -6.26
CA VAL A 67 0.80 0.08 -5.35
C VAL A 67 1.98 -0.56 -6.07
N PHE A 68 1.79 -1.71 -6.72
CA PHE A 68 2.85 -2.38 -7.48
C PHE A 68 3.39 -1.50 -8.62
N ASP A 69 2.50 -0.89 -9.41
CA ASP A 69 2.88 0.04 -10.48
C ASP A 69 3.74 1.19 -9.93
N MET A 70 3.32 1.77 -8.81
CA MET A 70 3.98 2.94 -8.23
C MET A 70 5.31 2.58 -7.57
N ALA A 71 5.35 1.45 -6.88
CA ALA A 71 6.57 0.89 -6.30
C ALA A 71 7.64 0.69 -7.39
N VAL A 72 7.31 0.00 -8.48
CA VAL A 72 8.24 -0.20 -9.61
C VAL A 72 8.68 1.12 -10.22
N LYS A 73 7.74 2.02 -10.54
CA LYS A 73 8.07 3.31 -11.15
C LYS A 73 8.95 4.22 -10.28
N THR A 74 8.86 4.06 -8.96
CA THR A 74 9.62 4.87 -8.01
C THR A 74 10.87 4.19 -7.47
N GLY A 75 11.14 2.93 -7.85
CA GLY A 75 12.23 2.14 -7.28
C GLY A 75 12.01 1.79 -5.79
N ARG A 76 10.76 1.70 -5.36
CA ARG A 76 10.36 1.32 -3.99
C ARG A 76 9.81 -0.11 -3.96
N THR A 77 9.66 -0.65 -2.75
CA THR A 77 9.05 -1.95 -2.49
C THR A 77 7.56 -1.77 -2.14
N PRO A 78 6.63 -2.57 -2.72
CA PRO A 78 5.23 -2.59 -2.28
C PRO A 78 5.15 -3.10 -0.84
N TYR A 79 4.33 -2.46 -0.02
CA TYR A 79 4.12 -2.88 1.36
C TYR A 79 2.62 -3.00 1.63
N PHE A 80 2.17 -4.17 2.08
CA PHE A 80 0.78 -4.43 2.41
C PHE A 80 0.68 -4.83 3.87
N HIS A 81 0.13 -3.92 4.67
CA HIS A 81 -0.23 -4.17 6.05
C HIS A 81 -1.68 -4.68 6.14
N PHE A 82 -1.90 -5.66 7.02
CA PHE A 82 -3.21 -6.07 7.48
C PHE A 82 -3.24 -6.12 9.00
N GLU A 83 -4.31 -5.64 9.64
CA GLU A 83 -4.54 -5.71 11.11
C GLU A 83 -4.67 -7.15 11.67
N GLY A 84 -4.26 -8.15 10.90
CA GLY A 84 -4.39 -9.58 11.14
C GLY A 84 -4.50 -10.34 9.81
N PRO A 85 -4.59 -11.68 9.84
CA PRO A 85 -4.69 -12.48 8.61
C PRO A 85 -5.82 -11.99 7.69
N PRO A 86 -5.55 -11.74 6.40
CA PRO A 86 -6.58 -11.33 5.47
C PRO A 86 -7.50 -12.52 5.11
N GLY A 87 -8.63 -12.21 4.47
CA GLY A 87 -9.53 -13.23 3.97
C GLY A 87 -8.90 -14.11 2.88
N PRO A 88 -9.54 -15.25 2.55
CA PRO A 88 -9.01 -16.21 1.59
C PRO A 88 -8.66 -15.58 0.23
N GLY A 89 -7.54 -16.03 -0.35
CA GLY A 89 -7.10 -15.65 -1.69
C GLY A 89 -6.42 -14.27 -1.82
N VAL A 90 -6.37 -13.46 -0.74
CA VAL A 90 -5.65 -12.17 -0.75
C VAL A 90 -4.14 -12.37 -0.91
N LEU A 91 -3.54 -13.25 -0.09
CA LEU A 91 -2.10 -13.55 -0.17
C LEU A 91 -1.70 -14.15 -1.52
N GLU A 92 -2.52 -15.06 -2.04
CA GLU A 92 -2.31 -15.63 -3.39
C GLU A 92 -2.39 -14.56 -4.48
N ALA A 93 -3.29 -13.59 -4.33
CA ALA A 93 -3.38 -12.47 -5.26
C ALA A 93 -2.12 -11.61 -5.20
N LEU A 94 -1.62 -11.28 -4.00
CA LEU A 94 -0.37 -10.54 -3.84
C LEU A 94 0.81 -11.29 -4.47
N LYS A 95 0.90 -12.61 -4.26
CA LYS A 95 1.91 -13.45 -4.91
C LYS A 95 1.85 -13.38 -6.44
N ARG A 96 0.66 -13.46 -7.04
CA ARG A 96 0.50 -13.30 -8.50
C ARG A 96 0.94 -11.92 -8.99
N TYR A 97 0.70 -10.86 -8.21
CA TYR A 97 1.23 -9.54 -8.54
C TYR A 97 2.76 -9.49 -8.41
N ALA A 98 3.33 -10.08 -7.35
CA ALA A 98 4.77 -10.16 -7.16
C ALA A 98 5.47 -10.82 -8.36
N GLU A 99 4.94 -11.97 -8.81
CA GLU A 99 5.42 -12.67 -10.00
C GLU A 99 5.30 -11.80 -11.27
N ARG A 100 4.15 -11.16 -11.47
CA ARG A 100 3.89 -10.33 -12.66
C ARG A 100 4.80 -9.10 -12.74
N TYR A 101 5.10 -8.47 -11.60
CA TYR A 101 5.89 -7.25 -11.53
C TYR A 101 7.37 -7.51 -11.26
N ALA A 102 7.76 -8.78 -11.04
CA ALA A 102 9.10 -9.20 -10.65
C ALA A 102 9.63 -8.43 -9.42
N ILE A 103 8.77 -8.20 -8.43
CA ILE A 103 9.10 -7.51 -7.19
C ILE A 103 8.36 -8.14 -6.02
N GLU A 104 9.09 -8.54 -4.98
CA GLU A 104 8.50 -9.15 -3.79
C GLU A 104 7.93 -8.06 -2.86
N PRO A 105 6.63 -8.09 -2.53
CA PRO A 105 6.05 -7.17 -1.57
C PRO A 105 6.45 -7.56 -0.14
N VAL A 106 6.46 -6.58 0.76
CA VAL A 106 6.38 -6.87 2.19
C VAL A 106 4.91 -7.10 2.55
N ILE A 107 4.63 -8.19 3.25
CA ILE A 107 3.31 -8.52 3.80
C ILE A 107 3.44 -8.49 5.32
N ASP A 108 2.89 -7.45 5.94
CA ASP A 108 2.86 -7.28 7.40
C ASP A 108 1.45 -7.66 7.91
N LEU A 109 1.40 -8.55 8.90
CA LEU A 109 0.18 -9.03 9.54
C LEU A 109 0.12 -8.70 11.03
N GLU A 110 1.11 -7.95 11.54
CA GLU A 110 1.13 -7.51 12.93
C GLU A 110 0.17 -6.33 13.11
N PRO A 111 -0.83 -6.38 14.02
CA PRO A 111 -1.77 -5.26 14.20
C PRO A 111 -1.08 -3.95 14.59
N LEU A 112 -1.58 -2.78 14.16
CA LEU A 112 -0.96 -1.47 14.48
C LEU A 112 -1.20 -1.02 15.93
N GLY A 113 -2.11 -1.68 16.65
CA GLY A 113 -2.41 -1.43 18.07
C GLY A 113 -3.72 -0.67 18.30
#